data_AF-A0A2M6GE42-F1
#
_entry.id   AF-A0A2M6GE42-F1
#
_cell.length_a   1.000
_cell.length_b   1.000
_cell.length_c   1.000
_cell.angle_alpha   90.00
_cell.angle_beta   90.00
_cell.angle_gamma   90.00
#
_symmetry.space_group_name_H-M   'P 1'
#
loop_
_entity.id
_entity.type
_entity.pdbx_description
1 polymer ?
#
loop_
_entity_poly.entity_id
_entity_poly.type
_entity_poly.pdbx_seq_one_letter_code
_entity_poly.pdbx_strand_id
1 'polypeptide(L)' 'MITKDKLLASIQDLPEEFSIDELIERLIVIQKIETGQKQAREGRTNTTEDAKYKLRKWLQ' A
#
# COMPACT_ATOMS: atom_id res chain seq x y z
N MET A 1 3.13 1.03 11.30
CA MET A 1 2.22 0.28 12.19
C MET A 1 0.83 0.83 11.95
N ILE A 2 -0.17 -0.05 11.81
CA ILE A 2 -1.57 0.36 11.66
C ILE A 2 -2.14 0.71 13.04
N THR A 3 -2.95 1.76 13.11
CA THR A 3 -3.70 2.13 14.32
C THR A 3 -5.11 1.55 14.26
N LYS A 4 -5.72 1.36 15.43
CA LYS A 4 -7.11 0.89 15.54
C LYS A 4 -8.08 1.78 14.74
N ASP A 5 -7.89 3.10 14.80
CA ASP A 5 -8.76 4.05 14.11
C ASP A 5 -8.65 3.92 12.58
N LYS A 6 -7.44 3.67 12.05
CA LYS A 6 -7.25 3.42 10.61
C LYS A 6 -7.84 2.10 10.16
N LEU A 7 -7.76 1.07 11.00
CA LEU A 7 -8.43 -0.20 10.75
C LEU A 7 -9.95 0.01 10.67
N LEU A 8 -10.54 0.70 11.64
CA LEU A 8 -11.97 1.01 11.63
C LEU A 8 -12.39 1.82 10.40
N ALA A 9 -11.63 2.86 10.05
CA ALA A 9 -11.89 3.64 8.84
C ALA A 9 -11.78 2.78 7.56
N SER A 10 -10.82 1.84 7.50
CA SER A 10 -10.65 0.98 6.33
C SER A 10 -11.80 0.00 6.09
N ILE A 11 -12.57 -0.29 7.14
CA ILE A 11 -13.74 -1.20 7.11
C ILE A 11 -15.03 -0.43 6.79
N GLN A 12 -15.09 0.87 7.04
CA GLN A 12 -16.30 1.68 6.75
C GLN A 12 -16.70 1.67 5.27
N ASP A 13 -15.72 1.53 4.37
CA ASP A 13 -15.94 1.50 2.92
C ASP A 13 -16.13 0.07 2.37
N LEU A 14 -16.08 -0.96 3.22
CA LEU A 14 -16.28 -2.35 2.80
C LEU A 14 -17.78 -2.65 2.66
N PRO A 15 -18.14 -3.58 1.75
CA PRO A 15 -19.50 -4.10 1.67
C PRO A 15 -19.95 -4.73 2.99
N GLU A 16 -21.26 -4.93 3.15
CA GLU A 16 -21.85 -5.53 4.35
C GLU A 16 -21.31 -6.95 4.63
N GLU A 17 -20.96 -7.68 3.57
CA GLU A 17 -20.24 -8.95 3.63
C GLU A 17 -18.92 -8.83 2.87
N PHE A 18 -17.83 -9.25 3.51
CA PHE A 18 -16.50 -9.35 2.92
C PHE A 18 -15.74 -10.50 3.57
N SER A 19 -14.74 -11.01 2.86
CA SER A 19 -13.84 -12.05 3.34
C SER A 19 -12.70 -11.48 4.19
N ILE A 20 -12.14 -12.31 5.08
CA ILE A 20 -10.95 -11.94 5.85
C ILE A 20 -9.77 -11.62 4.92
N ASP A 21 -9.65 -12.33 3.80
CA ASP A 21 -8.58 -12.12 2.82
C ASP A 21 -8.64 -10.71 2.21
N GLU A 22 -9.83 -10.25 1.81
CA GLU A 22 -10.04 -8.89 1.28
C GLU A 22 -9.65 -7.81 2.30
N LEU A 23 -10.00 -8.01 3.58
CA LEU A 23 -9.59 -7.11 4.64
C LEU A 23 -8.06 -7.06 4.78
N ILE A 24 -7.41 -8.23 4.80
CA ILE A 24 -5.94 -8.32 4.93
C ILE A 24 -5.25 -7.64 3.74
N GLU A 25 -5.70 -7.90 2.51
CA GLU A 25 -5.15 -7.26 1.30
C GLU A 25 -5.25 -5.74 1.36
N ARG A 26 -6.43 -5.22 1.74
CA ARG A 26 -6.65 -3.78 1.89
C ARG A 26 -5.70 -3.16 2.91
N LEU A 27 -5.51 -3.81 4.06
CA LEU A 27 -4.59 -3.34 5.10
C LEU A 27 -3.13 -3.35 4.63
N ILE A 28 -2.71 -4.37 3.88
CA ILE A 28 -1.37 -4.45 3.29
C ILE A 28 -1.14 -3.28 2.33
N VAL A 29 -2.12 -2.94 1.49
CA VAL A 29 -2.02 -1.83 0.54
C VAL A 29 -1.89 -0.49 1.28
N ILE A 30 -2.74 -0.24 2.29
CA ILE A 30 -2.67 0.97 3.12
C ILE A 30 -1.28 1.09 3.76
N GLN A 31 -0.76 0.01 4.35
CA GLN A 31 0.57 0.00 4.96
C GLN A 31 1.68 0.32 3.95
N LYS A 32 1.59 -0.23 2.72
CA LYS A 32 2.56 0.04 1.66
C LYS A 32 2.54 1.51 1.22
N ILE A 33 1.35 2.10 1.10
CA ILE A 33 1.18 3.52 0.75
C ILE A 33 1.82 4.41 1.82
N GLU A 34 1.52 4.19 3.10
CA GLU A 34 2.10 4.97 4.20
C GLU A 34 3.62 4.84 4.26
N THR A 35 4.12 3.63 4.03
CA THR A 35 5.56 3.37 3.96
C THR A 35 6.19 4.13 2.80
N GLY A 36 5.57 4.12 1.63
CA GLY A 36 6.02 4.88 0.45
C GLY A 36 6.02 6.38 0.69
N GLN A 37 4.98 6.93 1.33
CA GLN A 37 4.92 8.35 1.70
C GLN A 37 6.03 8.73 2.68
N LYS A 38 6.32 7.87 3.67
CA LYS A 38 7.42 8.07 4.62
C LYS A 38 8.76 8.06 3.89
N GLN A 39 9.00 7.08 3.01
CA GLN A 39 10.20 6.98 2.20
C GLN A 39 10.40 8.22 1.32
N ALA A 40 9.33 8.73 0.69
CA ALA A 40 9.38 9.94 -0.11
C ALA A 40 9.81 11.17 0.71
N ARG A 41 9.24 11.36 1.91
CA ARG A 41 9.64 12.44 2.82
C ARG A 41 11.10 12.35 3.27
N GLU A 42 11.63 11.14 3.38
CA GLU A 42 13.02 10.88 3.75
C GLU A 42 13.98 10.86 2.56
N GLY A 43 13.51 11.21 1.35
CA GLY A 43 14.33 11.20 0.12
C GLY A 43 14.69 9.80 -0.38
N ARG A 44 14.08 8.74 0.18
CA ARG A 44 14.30 7.34 -0.22
C ARG A 44 13.46 6.98 -1.45
N THR A 45 13.65 7.74 -2.53
CA THR A 45 12.96 7.59 -3.81
C THR A 45 13.87 7.00 -4.89
N ASN A 46 13.27 6.44 -5.94
CA ASN A 46 14.00 5.99 -7.12
C ASN A 46 13.85 7.03 -8.23
N THR A 47 14.86 7.15 -9.10
CA THR A 47 14.70 7.93 -10.32
C THR A 47 13.73 7.25 -11.28
N THR A 48 13.26 7.98 -12.28
CA THR A 48 12.43 7.41 -13.35
C THR A 48 13.15 6.26 -14.07
N GLU A 49 14.46 6.36 -14.28
CA GLU A 49 15.24 5.33 -14.96
C GLU A 49 15.40 4.07 -14.09
N ASP A 50 15.62 4.22 -12.78
CA ASP A 50 15.64 3.09 -11.84
C ASP A 50 14.29 2.37 -11.80
N ALA A 51 13.19 3.13 -11.84
CA ALA A 51 11.83 2.58 -11.87
C ALA A 51 11.59 1.78 -13.16
N LYS A 52 11.95 2.32 -14.32
CA LYS A 52 11.86 1.62 -15.61
C LYS A 52 12.67 0.32 -15.60
N TYR A 53 13.89 0.36 -15.08
CA TYR A 53 14.73 -0.84 -14.99
C TYR A 53 14.08 -1.94 -14.14
N LYS A 54 13.52 -1.60 -12.98
CA LYS A 54 12.81 -2.54 -12.10
C LYS A 54 11.55 -3.13 -12.72
N LEU A 55 10.80 -2.33 -13.47
CA LEU A 55 9.55 -2.75 -14.12
C LEU A 55 9.76 -3.76 -15.26
N ARG A 56 10.93 -3.77 -15.91
CA ARG A 56 11.25 -4.70 -17.01
C ARG A 56 11.03 -6.18 -16.66
N LYS A 57 11.14 -6.56 -15.39
CA LYS A 57 10.90 -7.95 -14.94
C LYS A 57 9.46 -8.42 -15.18
N TRP A 58 8.51 -7.49 -15.26
CA TRP A 58 7.06 -7.79 -15.34
C TRP A 58 6.43 -7.40 -16.68
N LEU A 59 7.14 -6.63 -17.51
CA LEU A 59 6.66 -6.09 -18.79
C LEU A 59 7.24 -6.85 -20.00
N GLN A 60 7.55 -8.14 -19.84
CA GLN A 60 7.98 -9.01 -20.95
C GLN A 60 6.79 -9.53 -21.74
#